data_AF-A0A2D6RK41-F1
#
_entry.id   AF-A0A2D6RK41-F1
#
_cell.length_a   1.000
_cell.length_b   1.000
_cell.length_c   1.000
_cell.angle_alpha   90.00
_cell.angle_beta   90.00
_cell.angle_gamma   90.00
#
_symmetry.space_group_name_H-M   'P 1'
#
loop_
_entity.id
_entity.type
_entity.pdbx_description
1 polymer ?
#
loop_
_entity_poly.entity_id
_entity_poly.type
_entity_poly.pdbx_seq_one_letter_code
_entity_poly.pdbx_strand_id
1 'polypeptide(L)'
;MFKKNFWKFLLADGAFVTLIFFLMVYAKRKVENFFLLFESYQVQMESIEPELMNQTLEGLLQFEVVANELNALVSETYMFVVFLVPITIYLLFCLSQSFNLSLILKKKFNPKFFLKFLILGLPFFVIILFLFDYMFKYIGYFLYSWEYAIYFVLFFIGILLVLYLWFYLFRKIIEGKFRLTWFKSFIYNMNKSGGYYLLTVFFGVITFAFWMVLYVRYITNSFYYLMWIPTLLGGFLFLVVMGYFREIFVNKLS
;
A
#
# COMPACT_ATOMS: atom_id res chain seq x y z
N MET A 1 27.87 -1.99 14.08
CA MET A 1 27.26 -3.06 14.91
C MET A 1 25.80 -2.73 15.11
N PHE A 2 24.87 -3.47 14.49
CA PHE A 2 23.43 -3.21 14.63
C PHE A 2 22.99 -3.51 16.07
N LYS A 3 22.28 -2.58 16.74
CA LYS A 3 21.81 -2.82 18.11
C LYS A 3 20.64 -3.82 18.09
N LYS A 4 20.39 -4.51 19.21
CA LYS A 4 19.31 -5.50 19.39
C LYS A 4 17.91 -5.02 18.97
N ASN A 5 17.67 -3.71 18.91
CA ASN A 5 16.39 -3.13 18.48
C ASN A 5 16.24 -3.05 16.95
N PHE A 6 17.33 -2.94 16.19
CA PHE A 6 17.31 -2.94 14.72
C PHE A 6 16.63 -4.19 14.17
N TRP A 7 17.06 -5.36 14.65
CA TRP A 7 16.50 -6.65 14.23
C TRP A 7 15.01 -6.78 14.56
N LYS A 8 14.54 -6.16 15.65
CA LYS A 8 13.11 -6.15 15.99
C LYS A 8 12.29 -5.30 15.02
N PHE A 9 12.81 -4.14 14.61
CA PHE A 9 12.16 -3.31 13.58
C PHE A 9 12.16 -4.03 12.23
N LEU A 10 13.29 -4.62 11.85
CA LEU A 10 13.41 -5.38 10.60
C LEU A 10 12.42 -6.56 10.55
N LEU A 11 12.29 -7.32 11.63
CA LEU A 11 11.33 -8.43 11.71
C LEU A 11 9.87 -7.94 11.66
N ALA A 12 9.54 -6.85 12.36
CA ALA A 12 8.19 -6.29 12.35
C ALA A 12 7.79 -5.77 10.96
N ASP A 13 8.67 -5.00 10.33
CA ASP A 13 8.42 -4.46 9.00
C ASP A 13 8.49 -5.55 7.92
N GLY A 14 9.39 -6.52 8.06
CA GLY A 14 9.48 -7.69 7.19
C GLY A 14 8.23 -8.56 7.25
N ALA A 15 7.70 -8.83 8.45
CA ALA A 15 6.44 -9.54 8.62
C ALA A 15 5.27 -8.78 7.96
N PHE A 16 5.21 -7.46 8.14
CA PHE A 16 4.21 -6.63 7.49
C PHE A 16 4.30 -6.71 5.96
N VAL A 17 5.48 -6.47 5.38
CA VAL A 17 5.69 -6.53 3.93
C VAL A 17 5.36 -7.92 3.37
N THR A 18 5.73 -8.98 4.09
CA THR A 18 5.44 -10.37 3.69
C THR A 18 3.94 -10.64 3.68
N LEU A 19 3.20 -10.19 4.71
CA LEU A 19 1.74 -10.34 4.77
C LEU A 19 1.04 -9.56 3.66
N ILE A 20 1.49 -8.33 3.38
CA ILE A 20 0.98 -7.52 2.27
C ILE A 20 1.26 -8.22 0.94
N PHE A 21 2.46 -8.77 0.74
CA PHE A 21 2.80 -9.51 -0.47
C PHE A 21 1.88 -10.71 -0.68
N PHE A 22 1.68 -11.56 0.34
CA PHE A 22 0.77 -12.69 0.24
C PHE A 22 -0.68 -12.27 -0.03
N LEU A 23 -1.13 -11.19 0.61
CA LEU A 23 -2.45 -10.61 0.34
C LEU A 23 -2.58 -10.16 -1.11
N MET A 24 -1.57 -9.49 -1.68
CA MET A 24 -1.58 -9.03 -3.07
C MET A 24 -1.56 -10.20 -4.06
N VAL A 25 -0.79 -11.25 -3.80
CA VAL A 25 -0.78 -12.47 -4.62
C VAL A 25 -2.15 -13.17 -4.57
N TYR A 26 -2.74 -13.28 -3.38
CA TYR A 26 -4.08 -13.84 -3.22
C TYR A 26 -5.13 -12.99 -3.95
N ALA A 27 -5.08 -11.67 -3.78
CA ALA A 27 -5.99 -10.73 -4.42
C ALA A 27 -5.91 -10.81 -5.95
N LYS A 28 -4.69 -10.88 -6.51
CA LYS A 28 -4.49 -11.06 -7.95
C LYS A 28 -5.18 -12.32 -8.46
N ARG A 29 -4.92 -13.48 -7.83
CA ARG A 29 -5.54 -14.75 -8.23
C ARG A 29 -7.07 -14.71 -8.15
N LYS A 30 -7.61 -14.05 -7.12
CA LYS A 30 -9.06 -13.87 -6.99
C LYS A 30 -9.63 -12.99 -8.10
N VAL A 31 -8.96 -11.90 -8.45
CA VAL A 31 -9.35 -11.01 -9.55
C VAL A 31 -9.27 -11.73 -10.90
N GLU A 32 -8.22 -12.51 -11.15
CA GLU A 32 -8.11 -13.36 -12.36
C GLU A 32 -9.29 -14.33 -12.47
N ASN A 33 -9.69 -14.98 -11.37
CA ASN A 33 -10.86 -15.86 -11.36
C ASN A 33 -12.17 -15.10 -11.63
N PHE A 34 -12.33 -13.87 -11.12
CA PHE A 34 -13.49 -13.04 -11.47
C PHE A 34 -13.53 -12.72 -12.96
N PHE A 35 -12.39 -12.41 -13.58
CA PHE A 35 -12.30 -12.20 -15.03
C PHE A 35 -12.70 -13.42 -15.84
N LEU A 36 -12.25 -14.63 -15.45
CA LEU A 36 -12.67 -15.87 -16.12
C LEU A 36 -14.18 -16.09 -16.02
N LEU A 37 -14.80 -15.74 -14.88
CA LEU A 37 -16.25 -15.80 -14.73
C LEU A 37 -16.94 -14.76 -15.61
N PHE A 38 -16.43 -13.52 -15.68
CA PHE A 38 -16.95 -12.50 -16.59
C PHE A 38 -16.91 -12.96 -18.05
N GLU A 39 -15.81 -13.55 -18.50
CA GLU A 39 -15.70 -14.13 -19.84
C GLU A 39 -16.73 -15.24 -20.06
N SER A 40 -16.96 -16.10 -19.06
CA SER A 40 -17.98 -17.15 -19.17
C SER A 40 -19.40 -16.61 -19.29
N TYR A 41 -19.74 -15.55 -18.54
CA TYR A 41 -21.04 -14.88 -18.65
C TYR A 41 -21.18 -14.10 -19.97
N GLN A 42 -20.09 -13.54 -20.50
CA GLN A 42 -20.11 -12.93 -21.82
C GLN A 42 -20.49 -13.96 -22.89
N VAL A 43 -19.88 -15.14 -22.87
CA VAL A 43 -20.23 -16.23 -23.81
C VAL A 43 -21.69 -16.66 -23.66
N GLN A 44 -22.21 -16.72 -22.43
CA GLN A 44 -23.64 -17.01 -22.20
C GLN A 44 -24.55 -15.92 -22.77
N MET A 45 -24.20 -14.64 -22.59
CA MET A 45 -24.96 -13.52 -23.15
C MET A 45 -24.98 -13.55 -24.68
N GLU A 46 -23.84 -13.86 -25.32
CA GLU A 46 -23.75 -14.05 -26.77
C GLU A 46 -24.63 -15.22 -27.25
N SER A 47 -24.76 -16.29 -26.45
CA SER A 47 -25.63 -17.42 -26.80
C SER A 47 -27.13 -17.12 -26.68
N ILE A 48 -27.51 -16.18 -25.81
CA ILE A 48 -28.91 -15.77 -25.56
C ILE A 48 -29.35 -14.65 -26.52
N GLU A 49 -28.40 -13.93 -27.12
CA GLU A 49 -28.65 -12.82 -28.06
C GLU A 49 -29.70 -13.13 -29.15
N PRO A 50 -29.67 -14.29 -29.83
CA PRO A 50 -30.65 -14.60 -30.88
C PRO A 50 -32.09 -14.71 -30.32
N GLU A 51 -32.26 -15.27 -29.14
CA GLU A 51 -33.56 -15.41 -28.49
C GLU A 51 -34.12 -14.08 -27.98
N LEU A 52 -33.24 -13.19 -27.53
CA LEU A 52 -33.57 -11.80 -27.16
C LEU A 52 -33.97 -10.98 -28.37
N MET A 53 -33.24 -11.10 -29.49
CA MET A 53 -33.59 -10.43 -30.75
C MET A 53 -34.95 -10.89 -31.28
N ASN A 54 -35.29 -12.17 -31.08
CA ASN A 54 -36.60 -12.74 -31.43
C ASN A 54 -37.68 -12.48 -30.38
N GLN A 55 -37.39 -11.73 -29.31
CA GLN A 55 -38.32 -11.36 -28.23
C GLN A 55 -39.05 -12.54 -27.60
N THR A 56 -38.36 -13.68 -27.48
CA THR A 56 -38.96 -14.88 -26.88
C THR A 56 -39.03 -14.76 -25.36
N LEU A 57 -40.05 -15.37 -24.75
CA LEU A 57 -40.17 -15.45 -23.29
C LEU A 57 -39.01 -16.25 -22.68
N GLU A 58 -38.53 -17.27 -23.39
CA GLU A 58 -37.39 -18.09 -23.00
C GLU A 58 -36.10 -17.27 -22.92
N GLY A 59 -35.78 -16.49 -23.95
CA GLY A 59 -34.62 -15.59 -23.95
C GLY A 59 -34.67 -14.52 -22.86
N LEU A 60 -35.85 -13.98 -22.55
CA LEU A 60 -36.02 -13.02 -21.45
C LEU A 60 -35.73 -13.66 -20.08
N LEU A 61 -36.21 -14.89 -19.85
CA LEU A 61 -35.97 -15.62 -18.60
C LEU A 61 -34.49 -16.01 -18.44
N GLN A 62 -33.86 -16.49 -19.52
CA GLN A 62 -32.43 -16.83 -19.50
C GLN A 62 -31.57 -15.58 -19.25
N PHE A 63 -31.90 -14.46 -19.89
CA PHE A 63 -31.22 -13.19 -19.66
C PHE A 63 -31.36 -12.71 -18.22
N GLU A 64 -32.55 -12.81 -17.62
CA GLU A 64 -32.77 -12.37 -16.23
C GLU A 64 -31.89 -13.17 -15.24
N VAL A 65 -31.73 -14.48 -15.47
CA VAL A 65 -30.84 -15.33 -14.66
C VAL A 65 -29.38 -14.85 -14.82
N VAL A 66 -28.89 -14.74 -16.06
CA VAL A 66 -27.50 -14.34 -16.33
C VAL A 66 -27.22 -12.92 -15.83
N ALA A 67 -28.15 -11.98 -15.99
CA ALA A 67 -28.00 -10.61 -15.53
C ALA A 67 -27.94 -10.52 -14.00
N ASN A 68 -28.74 -11.31 -13.28
CA ASN A 68 -28.71 -11.36 -11.81
C ASN A 68 -27.39 -11.94 -11.29
N GLU A 69 -26.91 -13.03 -11.90
CA GLU A 69 -25.63 -13.65 -11.54
C GLU A 69 -24.44 -12.74 -11.87
N LEU A 70 -24.46 -12.08 -13.02
CA LEU A 70 -23.46 -11.11 -13.42
C LEU A 70 -23.42 -9.90 -12.47
N ASN A 71 -24.58 -9.36 -12.10
CA ASN A 71 -24.66 -8.23 -11.16
C ASN A 71 -24.11 -8.62 -9.78
N ALA A 72 -24.45 -9.81 -9.29
CA ALA A 72 -23.87 -10.34 -8.05
C ALA A 72 -22.34 -10.44 -8.15
N LEU A 73 -21.80 -10.96 -9.26
CA LEU A 73 -20.37 -11.06 -9.51
C LEU A 73 -19.68 -9.68 -9.54
N VAL A 74 -20.26 -8.68 -10.20
CA VAL A 74 -19.75 -7.31 -10.22
C VAL A 74 -19.70 -6.73 -8.80
N SER A 75 -20.78 -6.90 -8.04
CA SER A 75 -20.87 -6.43 -6.65
C SER A 75 -19.81 -7.09 -5.76
N GLU A 76 -19.65 -8.40 -5.85
CA GLU A 76 -18.61 -9.14 -5.12
C GLU A 76 -17.20 -8.69 -5.50
N THR A 77 -16.93 -8.51 -6.79
CA THR A 77 -15.64 -8.04 -7.30
C THR A 77 -15.33 -6.65 -6.78
N TYR A 78 -16.31 -5.74 -6.83
CA TYR A 78 -16.18 -4.38 -6.33
C TYR A 78 -15.92 -4.37 -4.82
N MET A 79 -16.71 -5.09 -4.03
CA MET A 79 -16.52 -5.23 -2.58
C MET A 79 -15.14 -5.79 -2.24
N PHE A 80 -14.66 -6.77 -3.00
CA PHE A 80 -13.35 -7.36 -2.77
C PHE A 80 -12.21 -6.37 -3.06
N VAL A 81 -12.21 -5.76 -4.25
CA VAL A 81 -11.10 -4.93 -4.75
C VAL A 81 -11.08 -3.55 -4.08
N VAL A 82 -12.23 -2.91 -3.95
CA VAL A 82 -12.32 -1.51 -3.49
C VAL A 82 -12.42 -1.42 -1.98
N PHE A 83 -12.95 -2.44 -1.30
CA PHE A 83 -13.15 -2.40 0.15
C PHE A 83 -12.26 -3.39 0.89
N LEU A 84 -12.39 -4.69 0.60
CA LEU A 84 -11.80 -5.75 1.42
C LEU A 84 -10.26 -5.77 1.36
N VAL A 85 -9.68 -5.60 0.17
CA VAL A 85 -8.22 -5.51 0.02
C VAL A 85 -7.66 -4.25 0.70
N PRO A 86 -8.14 -3.02 0.40
CA PRO A 86 -7.65 -1.81 1.05
C PRO A 86 -7.81 -1.81 2.57
N ILE A 87 -8.95 -2.26 3.10
CA ILE A 87 -9.17 -2.29 4.56
C ILE A 87 -8.23 -3.28 5.25
N THR A 88 -7.95 -4.42 4.61
CA THR A 88 -7.00 -5.40 5.15
C THR A 88 -5.59 -4.83 5.18
N ILE A 89 -5.17 -4.14 4.11
CA ILE A 89 -3.87 -3.42 4.07
C ILE A 89 -3.80 -2.39 5.19
N TYR A 90 -4.88 -1.62 5.40
CA TYR A 90 -4.95 -0.62 6.46
C TYR A 90 -4.82 -1.24 7.86
N LEU A 91 -5.55 -2.32 8.13
CA LEU A 91 -5.51 -3.02 9.42
C LEU A 91 -4.11 -3.57 9.72
N LEU A 92 -3.48 -4.21 8.72
CA LEU A 92 -2.11 -4.70 8.83
C LEU A 92 -1.13 -3.55 9.07
N PHE A 93 -1.34 -2.40 8.43
CA PHE A 93 -0.53 -1.21 8.62
C PHE A 93 -0.70 -0.68 10.05
N CYS A 94 -1.92 -0.50 10.55
CA CYS A 94 -2.18 -0.08 11.93
C CYS A 94 -1.53 -1.03 12.94
N LEU A 95 -1.59 -2.35 12.72
CA LEU A 95 -0.93 -3.35 13.58
C LEU A 95 0.59 -3.16 13.58
N SER A 96 1.20 -3.07 12.39
CA SER A 96 2.64 -2.85 12.23
C SER A 96 3.10 -1.58 12.93
N GLN A 97 2.40 -0.46 12.72
CA GLN A 97 2.74 0.83 13.29
C GLN A 97 2.56 0.86 14.81
N SER A 98 1.55 0.17 15.32
CA SER A 98 1.34 -0.02 16.77
C SER A 98 2.49 -0.79 17.41
N PHE A 99 2.92 -1.89 16.79
CA PHE A 99 4.03 -2.70 17.27
C PHE A 99 5.34 -1.91 17.24
N ASN A 100 5.59 -1.21 16.13
CA ASN A 100 6.74 -0.35 15.95
C ASN A 100 6.78 0.75 17.02
N LEU A 101 5.67 1.42 17.29
CA LEU A 101 5.62 2.44 18.34
C LEU A 101 5.90 1.86 19.74
N SER A 102 5.36 0.67 20.05
CA SER A 102 5.68 -0.02 21.31
C SER A 102 7.17 -0.33 21.45
N LEU A 103 7.84 -0.73 20.36
CA LEU A 103 9.30 -0.91 20.34
C LEU A 103 10.04 0.41 20.59
N ILE A 104 9.62 1.51 19.96
CA ILE A 104 10.23 2.84 20.16
C ILE A 104 10.10 3.29 21.61
N LEU A 105 8.89 3.16 22.18
CA LEU A 105 8.61 3.57 23.56
C LEU A 105 9.18 2.60 24.61
N LYS A 106 9.77 1.47 24.19
CA LYS A 106 10.23 0.37 25.05
C LYS A 106 9.12 -0.12 26.00
N LYS A 107 7.87 -0.13 25.54
CA LYS A 107 6.69 -0.57 26.29
C LYS A 107 6.16 -1.88 25.71
N LYS A 108 5.45 -2.67 26.54
CA LYS A 108 4.67 -3.81 26.04
C LYS A 108 3.65 -3.32 24.99
N PHE A 109 3.27 -4.19 24.07
CA PHE A 109 2.19 -3.92 23.14
C PHE A 109 0.92 -3.54 23.92
N ASN A 110 0.29 -2.43 23.53
CA ASN A 110 -0.94 -1.96 24.16
C ASN A 110 -2.03 -1.88 23.08
N PRO A 111 -3.13 -2.65 23.18
CA PRO A 111 -4.25 -2.60 22.23
C PRO A 111 -4.82 -1.19 22.04
N LYS A 112 -4.70 -0.31 23.05
CA LYS A 112 -5.10 1.10 22.93
C LYS A 112 -4.28 1.87 21.89
N PHE A 113 -3.03 1.48 21.63
CA PHE A 113 -2.22 2.08 20.56
C PHE A 113 -2.78 1.69 19.18
N PHE A 114 -3.18 0.43 19.01
CA PHE A 114 -3.85 -0.03 17.79
C PHE A 114 -5.16 0.70 17.52
N LEU A 115 -6.04 0.80 18.52
CA LEU A 115 -7.29 1.57 18.40
C LEU A 115 -7.04 3.03 18.04
N LYS A 116 -6.05 3.68 18.66
CA LYS A 116 -5.66 5.05 18.32
C LYS A 116 -5.16 5.14 16.87
N PHE A 117 -4.33 4.20 16.42
CA PHE A 117 -3.82 4.16 15.05
C PHE A 117 -4.95 3.93 14.05
N LEU A 118 -5.94 3.12 14.40
CA LEU A 118 -7.09 2.81 13.55
C LEU A 118 -8.01 4.03 13.37
N ILE A 119 -8.23 4.83 14.41
CA ILE A 119 -9.08 6.03 14.34
C ILE A 119 -8.31 7.20 13.71
N LEU A 120 -7.11 7.49 14.20
CA LEU A 120 -6.32 8.66 13.76
C LEU A 120 -5.62 8.43 12.43
N GLY A 121 -5.39 7.18 12.04
CA GLY A 121 -4.79 6.81 10.76
C GLY A 121 -5.77 6.86 9.58
N LEU A 122 -7.08 6.84 9.83
CA LEU A 122 -8.07 6.67 8.78
C LEU A 122 -8.08 7.84 7.79
N PRO A 123 -8.04 9.13 8.23
CA PRO A 123 -7.96 10.26 7.30
C PRO A 123 -6.69 10.23 6.45
N PHE A 124 -5.56 9.81 7.04
CA PHE A 124 -4.29 9.70 6.33
C PHE A 124 -4.30 8.54 5.33
N PHE A 125 -4.92 7.42 5.69
CA PHE A 125 -5.08 6.28 4.80
C PHE A 125 -5.94 6.64 3.59
N VAL A 126 -7.04 7.37 3.79
CA VAL A 126 -7.87 7.89 2.69
C VAL A 126 -7.06 8.82 1.78
N ILE A 127 -6.29 9.76 2.35
CA ILE A 127 -5.39 10.62 1.55
C ILE A 127 -4.40 9.78 0.75
N ILE A 128 -3.78 8.76 1.37
CA ILE A 128 -2.85 7.86 0.69
C ILE A 128 -3.53 7.10 -0.44
N LEU A 129 -4.77 6.62 -0.27
CA LEU A 129 -5.53 5.97 -1.34
C LEU A 129 -5.81 6.93 -2.50
N PHE A 130 -6.22 8.17 -2.23
CA PHE A 130 -6.40 9.19 -3.27
C PHE A 130 -5.10 9.50 -4.01
N LEU A 131 -3.99 9.56 -3.28
CA LEU A 131 -2.66 9.73 -3.87
C LEU A 131 -2.33 8.53 -4.77
N PHE A 132 -2.53 7.29 -4.32
CA PHE A 132 -2.29 6.11 -5.15
C PHE A 132 -3.19 6.07 -6.39
N ASP A 133 -4.48 6.36 -6.26
CA ASP A 133 -5.40 6.44 -7.41
C ASP A 133 -4.93 7.45 -8.45
N TYR A 134 -4.58 8.67 -7.98
CA TYR A 134 -3.98 9.69 -8.83
C TYR A 134 -2.70 9.18 -9.51
N MET A 135 -1.83 8.51 -8.76
CA MET A 135 -0.58 7.94 -9.27
C MET A 135 -0.84 6.88 -10.36
N PHE A 136 -1.77 5.96 -10.14
CA PHE A 136 -2.11 4.91 -11.12
C PHE A 136 -2.70 5.51 -12.39
N LYS A 137 -3.55 6.55 -12.28
CA LYS A 137 -4.11 7.26 -13.43
C LYS A 137 -3.03 7.85 -14.35
N TYR A 138 -1.91 8.30 -13.78
CA TYR A 138 -0.82 8.92 -14.55
C TYR A 138 0.38 7.99 -14.81
N ILE A 139 0.34 6.73 -14.36
CA ILE A 139 1.46 5.79 -14.48
C ILE A 139 1.81 5.48 -15.94
N GLY A 140 0.82 5.55 -16.83
CA GLY A 140 1.02 5.38 -18.27
C GLY A 140 1.88 6.50 -18.87
N TYR A 141 1.65 7.77 -18.48
CA TYR A 141 2.41 8.92 -18.98
C TYR A 141 3.86 8.92 -18.51
N PHE A 142 4.12 8.37 -17.32
CA PHE A 142 5.46 8.18 -16.76
C PHE A 142 6.38 7.34 -17.67
N LEU A 143 5.83 6.38 -18.43
CA LEU A 143 6.62 5.50 -19.29
C LEU A 143 7.15 6.19 -20.56
N TYR A 144 6.62 7.37 -20.91
CA TYR A 144 6.88 7.99 -22.21
C TYR A 144 7.76 9.26 -22.15
N SER A 145 7.96 9.88 -20.98
CA SER A 145 8.84 11.05 -20.85
C SER A 145 9.52 11.17 -19.48
N TRP A 146 10.78 11.58 -19.49
CA TRP A 146 11.63 11.78 -18.31
C TRP A 146 11.12 12.90 -17.39
N GLU A 147 10.34 13.85 -17.90
CA GLU A 147 9.71 14.92 -17.12
C GLU A 147 8.68 14.34 -16.13
N TYR A 148 7.89 13.36 -16.57
CA TYR A 148 6.95 12.63 -15.71
C TYR A 148 7.66 11.77 -14.67
N ALA A 149 8.90 11.33 -14.93
CA ALA A 149 9.70 10.63 -13.94
C ALA A 149 10.08 11.53 -12.75
N ILE A 150 10.37 12.81 -12.99
CA ILE A 150 10.65 13.78 -11.92
C ILE A 150 9.40 14.04 -11.07
N TYR A 151 8.24 14.27 -11.70
CA TYR A 151 6.97 14.44 -10.97
C TYR A 151 6.63 13.23 -10.11
N PHE A 152 6.93 12.03 -10.60
CA PHE A 152 6.72 10.77 -9.90
C PHE A 152 7.66 10.59 -8.69
N VAL A 153 8.94 10.99 -8.83
CA VAL A 153 9.88 11.03 -7.70
C VAL A 153 9.43 12.05 -6.65
N LEU A 154 9.08 13.27 -7.05
CA LEU A 154 8.58 14.30 -6.14
C LEU A 154 7.31 13.85 -5.41
N PHE A 155 6.43 13.14 -6.10
CA PHE A 155 5.24 12.55 -5.52
C PHE A 155 5.56 11.51 -4.44
N PHE A 156 6.50 10.59 -4.71
CA PHE A 156 6.94 9.59 -3.73
C PHE A 156 7.59 10.24 -2.50
N ILE A 157 8.38 11.31 -2.70
CA ILE A 157 8.91 12.14 -1.59
C ILE A 157 7.75 12.72 -0.76
N GLY A 158 6.70 13.20 -1.42
CA GLY A 158 5.47 13.66 -0.78
C GLY A 158 4.82 12.59 0.10
N ILE A 159 4.68 11.35 -0.38
CA ILE A 159 4.15 10.23 0.43
C ILE A 159 5.03 9.98 1.66
N LEU A 160 6.36 9.96 1.51
CA LEU A 160 7.28 9.80 2.63
C LEU A 160 7.16 10.93 3.65
N LEU A 161 6.98 12.17 3.21
CA LEU A 161 6.72 13.33 4.08
C LEU A 161 5.42 13.15 4.87
N VAL A 162 4.33 12.73 4.21
CA VAL A 162 3.03 12.50 4.85
C VAL A 162 3.12 11.39 5.88
N LEU A 163 3.76 10.26 5.55
CA LEU A 163 3.98 9.14 6.48
C LEU A 163 4.82 9.56 7.69
N TYR A 164 5.87 10.35 7.47
CA TYR A 164 6.73 10.83 8.55
C TYR A 164 6.01 11.85 9.45
N LEU A 165 5.28 12.79 8.86
CA LEU A 165 4.43 13.74 9.57
C LEU A 165 3.39 13.00 10.42
N TRP A 166 2.72 12.01 9.85
CA TRP A 166 1.76 11.18 10.53
C TRP A 166 2.38 10.48 11.75
N PHE A 167 3.53 9.82 11.58
CA PHE A 167 4.23 9.15 12.67
C PHE A 167 4.60 10.12 13.80
N TYR A 168 5.08 11.31 13.45
CA TYR A 168 5.43 12.36 14.40
C TYR A 168 4.23 12.87 15.20
N LEU A 169 3.14 13.22 14.50
CA LEU A 169 1.88 13.66 15.10
C LEU A 169 1.35 12.60 16.06
N PHE A 170 1.35 11.35 15.62
CA PHE A 170 0.83 10.23 16.37
C PHE A 170 1.62 9.99 17.67
N ARG A 171 2.96 10.05 17.62
CA ARG A 171 3.80 9.99 18.81
C ARG A 171 3.45 11.10 19.80
N LYS A 172 3.30 12.35 19.33
CA LYS A 172 2.96 13.49 20.20
C LYS A 172 1.58 13.35 20.85
N ILE A 173 0.60 12.84 20.13
CA ILE A 173 -0.74 12.58 20.65
C ILE A 173 -0.70 11.49 21.72
N ILE A 174 0.06 10.41 21.52
CA ILE A 174 0.19 9.34 22.50
C ILE A 174 0.96 9.75 23.74
N GLU A 175 1.99 10.57 23.60
CA GLU A 175 2.72 11.14 24.72
C GLU A 175 1.92 12.23 25.47
N GLY A 176 0.73 12.61 25.00
CA GLY A 176 -0.07 13.70 25.58
C GLY A 176 0.56 15.08 25.41
N LYS A 177 1.53 15.21 24.49
CA LYS A 177 2.33 16.43 24.26
C LYS A 177 1.91 17.17 22.99
N PHE A 178 0.68 16.95 22.51
CA PHE A 178 0.16 17.66 21.36
C PHE A 178 -0.12 19.12 21.75
N ARG A 179 0.60 20.07 21.13
CA ARG A 179 0.47 21.51 21.36
C ARG A 179 0.37 22.21 20.01
N LEU A 180 -0.28 23.39 19.92
CA LEU A 180 -0.39 24.17 18.67
C LEU A 180 0.96 24.46 17.99
N THR A 181 2.07 24.44 18.72
CA THR A 181 3.44 24.61 18.21
C THR A 181 4.03 23.34 17.59
N TRP A 182 3.25 22.27 17.41
CA TRP A 182 3.71 20.99 16.89
C TRP A 182 4.38 21.12 15.52
N PHE A 183 3.91 22.02 14.65
CA PHE A 183 4.45 22.23 13.31
C PHE A 183 5.86 22.83 13.35
N LYS A 184 6.07 23.84 14.21
CA LYS A 184 7.42 24.41 14.45
C LYS A 184 8.37 23.36 15.03
N SER A 185 7.88 22.52 15.93
CA SER A 185 8.67 21.43 16.50
C SER A 185 8.96 20.30 15.49
N PHE A 186 8.04 20.03 14.55
CA PHE A 186 8.25 19.12 13.43
C PHE A 186 9.36 19.63 12.52
N ILE A 187 9.30 20.90 12.09
CA ILE A 187 10.33 21.55 11.27
C ILE A 187 11.68 21.57 11.99
N TYR A 188 11.70 21.90 13.28
CA TYR A 188 12.94 21.89 14.07
C TYR A 188 13.58 20.49 14.13
N ASN A 189 12.75 19.45 14.34
CA ASN A 189 13.25 18.07 14.36
C ASN A 189 13.70 17.61 12.97
N MET A 190 12.96 17.95 11.91
CA MET A 190 13.35 17.77 10.50
C MET A 190 14.72 18.39 10.21
N ASN A 191 14.97 19.63 10.66
CA ASN A 191 16.25 20.30 10.43
C ASN A 191 17.39 19.65 11.22
N LYS A 192 17.14 19.24 12.47
CA LYS A 192 18.13 18.57 13.32
C LYS A 192 18.48 17.15 12.82
N SER A 193 17.53 16.45 12.21
CA SER A 193 17.73 15.12 11.62
C SER A 193 17.88 15.14 10.09
N GLY A 194 18.03 16.32 9.49
CA GLY A 194 17.86 16.54 8.04
C GLY A 194 18.74 15.67 7.16
N GLY A 195 20.01 15.46 7.54
CA GLY A 195 20.91 14.57 6.80
C GLY A 195 20.44 13.12 6.77
N TYR A 196 19.85 12.62 7.85
CA TYR A 196 19.29 11.26 7.90
C TYR A 196 17.98 11.16 7.15
N TYR A 197 17.17 12.23 7.17
CA TYR A 197 15.93 12.29 6.40
C TYR A 197 16.22 12.28 4.89
N LEU A 198 17.19 13.08 4.43
CA LEU A 198 17.64 13.08 3.04
C LEU A 198 18.16 11.72 2.60
N LEU A 199 18.92 11.02 3.43
CA LEU A 199 19.36 9.64 3.15
C LEU A 199 18.17 8.67 3.01
N THR A 200 17.17 8.75 3.89
CA THR A 200 15.98 7.88 3.80
C THR A 200 15.16 8.18 2.56
N VAL A 201 14.99 9.46 2.22
CA VAL A 201 14.31 9.87 0.99
C VAL A 201 15.08 9.36 -0.22
N PHE A 202 16.40 9.55 -0.26
CA PHE A 202 17.25 9.08 -1.34
C PHE A 202 17.18 7.55 -1.54
N PHE A 203 17.38 6.77 -0.48
CA PHE A 203 17.26 5.32 -0.55
C PHE A 203 15.82 4.86 -0.83
N GLY A 204 14.82 5.56 -0.31
CA GLY A 204 13.42 5.31 -0.60
C GLY A 204 13.12 5.48 -2.09
N VAL A 205 13.58 6.58 -2.68
CA VAL A 205 13.43 6.88 -4.12
C VAL A 205 14.16 5.82 -4.96
N ILE A 206 15.40 5.46 -4.61
CA ILE A 206 16.14 4.39 -5.31
C ILE A 206 15.37 3.09 -5.27
N THR A 207 14.89 2.70 -4.09
CA THR A 207 14.18 1.44 -3.93
C THR A 207 12.86 1.46 -4.69
N PHE A 208 12.12 2.56 -4.62
CA PHE A 208 10.87 2.73 -5.34
C PHE A 208 11.06 2.71 -6.87
N ALA A 209 12.06 3.41 -7.38
CA ALA A 209 12.43 3.38 -8.80
C ALA A 209 12.78 1.95 -9.24
N PHE A 210 13.53 1.21 -8.41
CA PHE A 210 13.84 -0.19 -8.64
C PHE A 210 12.58 -1.07 -8.65
N TRP A 211 11.65 -0.88 -7.71
CA TRP A 211 10.35 -1.57 -7.69
C TRP A 211 9.48 -1.25 -8.90
N MET A 212 9.49 0.00 -9.37
CA MET A 212 8.75 0.42 -10.56
C MET A 212 9.31 -0.22 -11.83
N VAL A 213 10.63 -0.30 -11.98
CA VAL A 213 11.26 -1.03 -13.09
C VAL A 213 10.81 -2.49 -13.10
N LEU A 214 10.73 -3.12 -11.92
CA LEU A 214 10.24 -4.49 -11.77
C LEU A 214 8.74 -4.62 -12.06
N TYR A 215 7.92 -3.67 -11.61
CA TYR A 215 6.48 -3.64 -11.86
C TYR A 215 6.15 -3.42 -13.35
N VAL A 216 6.88 -2.55 -14.03
CA VAL A 216 6.72 -2.35 -15.47
C VAL A 216 7.06 -3.65 -16.20
N ARG A 217 8.17 -4.30 -15.86
CA ARG A 217 8.53 -5.62 -16.42
C ARG A 217 7.57 -6.74 -16.03
N TYR A 218 6.88 -6.62 -14.88
CA TYR A 218 5.80 -7.53 -14.47
C TYR A 218 4.65 -7.49 -15.48
N ILE A 219 4.24 -6.28 -15.86
CA ILE A 219 3.06 -6.05 -16.70
C ILE A 219 3.38 -6.25 -18.19
N THR A 220 4.62 -6.02 -18.63
CA THR A 220 5.01 -6.00 -20.05
C THR A 220 5.57 -7.31 -20.63
N ASN A 221 5.17 -8.49 -20.13
CA ASN A 221 5.37 -9.81 -20.77
C ASN A 221 6.63 -10.65 -20.46
N SER A 222 7.23 -10.64 -19.27
CA SER A 222 8.10 -11.79 -18.88
C SER A 222 8.44 -11.83 -17.40
N PHE A 223 7.63 -12.55 -16.61
CA PHE A 223 8.06 -13.03 -15.31
C PHE A 223 9.02 -14.20 -15.48
N TYR A 224 10.29 -13.91 -15.79
CA TYR A 224 11.34 -14.92 -15.61
C TYR A 224 11.41 -15.29 -14.13
N TYR A 225 11.41 -16.60 -13.84
CA TYR A 225 11.46 -17.18 -12.48
C TYR A 225 12.58 -16.57 -11.61
N LEU A 226 13.63 -16.02 -12.22
CA LEU A 226 14.77 -15.36 -11.57
C LEU A 226 14.51 -13.91 -11.10
N MET A 227 13.45 -13.23 -11.56
CA MET A 227 13.17 -11.83 -11.21
C MET A 227 12.69 -11.64 -9.76
N TRP A 228 12.28 -12.72 -9.10
CA TRP A 228 11.84 -12.73 -7.70
C TRP A 228 12.99 -12.43 -6.74
N ILE A 229 14.22 -12.85 -7.10
CA ILE A 229 15.42 -12.65 -6.30
C ILE A 229 15.78 -11.16 -6.20
N PRO A 230 15.89 -10.40 -7.32
CA PRO A 230 16.00 -8.94 -7.30
C PRO A 230 14.89 -8.26 -6.50
N THR A 231 13.62 -8.68 -6.66
CA THR A 231 12.48 -8.12 -5.92
C THR A 231 12.61 -8.31 -4.41
N LEU A 232 12.99 -9.51 -3.97
CA LEU A 232 13.24 -9.83 -2.56
C LEU A 232 14.44 -9.06 -2.01
N LEU A 233 15.53 -8.95 -2.78
CA LEU A 233 16.72 -8.18 -2.40
C LEU A 233 16.41 -6.69 -2.29
N GLY A 234 15.67 -6.11 -3.24
CA GLY A 234 15.25 -4.71 -3.21
C GLY A 234 14.31 -4.42 -2.04
N GLY A 235 13.32 -5.30 -1.80
CA GLY A 235 12.45 -5.23 -0.62
C GLY A 235 13.24 -5.34 0.69
N PHE A 236 14.21 -6.25 0.77
CA PHE A 236 15.06 -6.41 1.94
C PHE A 236 15.94 -5.19 2.20
N LEU A 237 16.57 -4.63 1.16
CA LEU A 237 17.37 -3.40 1.26
C LEU A 237 16.51 -2.22 1.72
N PHE A 238 15.28 -2.09 1.23
CA PHE A 238 14.33 -1.08 1.71
C PHE A 238 14.04 -1.22 3.20
N LEU A 239 13.76 -2.45 3.65
CA LEU A 239 13.47 -2.76 5.04
C LEU A 239 14.68 -2.46 5.95
N VAL A 240 15.89 -2.75 5.49
CA VAL A 240 17.14 -2.41 6.19
C VAL A 240 17.28 -0.89 6.34
N VAL A 241 17.05 -0.11 5.28
CA VAL A 241 17.08 1.35 5.31
C VAL A 241 16.03 1.91 6.27
N MET A 242 14.79 1.43 6.18
CA MET A 242 13.68 1.86 7.03
C MET A 242 13.93 1.52 8.50
N GLY A 243 14.41 0.31 8.79
CA GLY A 243 14.77 -0.14 10.14
C GLY A 243 15.91 0.68 10.74
N TYR A 244 16.93 1.01 9.93
CA TYR A 244 18.08 1.83 10.35
C TYR A 244 17.65 3.27 10.67
N PHE A 245 16.80 3.86 9.83
CA PHE A 245 16.27 5.20 10.08
C PHE A 245 15.44 5.27 11.36
N ARG A 246 14.58 4.27 11.61
CA ARG A 246 13.80 4.19 12.85
C ARG A 246 14.69 4.03 14.07
N GLU A 247 15.76 3.24 13.99
CA GLU A 247 16.73 3.14 15.08
C GLU A 247 17.39 4.49 15.40
N ILE A 248 17.75 5.27 14.38
CA ILE A 248 18.29 6.63 14.56
C ILE A 248 17.26 7.54 15.21
N PHE A 249 16.00 7.48 14.74
CA PHE A 249 14.90 8.26 15.31
C PHE A 249 14.69 7.92 16.79
N VAL A 250 14.73 6.63 17.16
CA VAL A 250 14.62 6.16 18.55
C VAL A 250 15.76 6.68 19.41
N ASN A 251 17.00 6.67 18.91
CA ASN A 251 18.18 6.95 19.71
C ASN A 251 18.57 8.44 19.79
N LYS A 252 18.16 9.27 18.82
CA LYS A 252 18.56 10.70 18.74
C LYS A 252 17.45 11.71 19.09
N LEU A 253 16.19 11.28 19.12
CA LEU A 253 15.02 12.12 19.45
C LEU A 253 14.31 11.69 20.76
N SER A 254 14.96 10.84 21.56
CA SER A 254 14.62 10.56 22.96
C SER A 254 15.55 11.37 23.87
#